data_AF-A0A961DUX9-F1
#
_entry.id   AF-A0A961DUX9-F1
#
_cell.length_a   1.000
_cell.length_b   1.000
_cell.length_c   1.000
_cell.angle_alpha   90.00
_cell.angle_beta   90.00
_cell.angle_gamma   90.00
#
_symmetry.space_group_name_H-M   'P 1'
#
loop_
_entity.id
_entity.type
_entity.pdbx_description
1 polymer ?
#
loop_
_entity_poly.entity_id
_entity_poly.type
_entity_poly.pdbx_seq_one_letter_code
_entity_poly.pdbx_strand_id
1 'polypeptide(L)' 'SEYADVPDMFRELGKADPDSEEFRRRRDRIIERCLPLADHIARRFEGRGESRDDLTQVARVG' A
#
# COMPACT_ATOMS: atom_id res chain seq x y z
N SER A 1 -7.18 -10.44 -11.87
CA SER A 1 -7.12 -9.04 -11.42
C SER A 1 -5.66 -8.63 -11.45
N GLU A 2 -5.32 -7.43 -11.95
CA GLU A 2 -3.94 -6.95 -12.12
C GLU A 2 -3.09 -6.90 -10.84
N TYR A 3 -3.70 -7.16 -9.66
CA TYR A 3 -3.05 -7.16 -8.35
C TYR A 3 -3.40 -8.40 -7.50
N ALA A 4 -3.81 -9.49 -8.15
CA ALA A 4 -4.21 -10.72 -7.45
C ALA A 4 -3.06 -11.37 -6.66
N ASP A 5 -1.82 -11.02 -6.99
CA ASP A 5 -0.57 -11.46 -6.37
C ASP A 5 -0.23 -10.75 -5.05
N VAL A 6 -0.75 -9.53 -4.83
CA VAL A 6 -0.42 -8.71 -3.67
C VAL A 6 -0.75 -9.37 -2.32
N PRO A 7 -1.91 -10.03 -2.12
CA PRO A 7 -2.20 -10.73 -0.87
C PRO A 7 -1.20 -11.83 -0.53
N ASP A 8 -0.70 -12.56 -1.53
CA ASP A 8 0.30 -13.60 -1.33
C ASP A 8 1.68 -13.01 -1.01
N MET A 9 2.04 -11.88 -1.61
CA MET A 9 3.25 -11.15 -1.22
C MET A 9 3.23 -10.71 0.25
N PHE A 10 2.08 -10.26 0.77
CA PHE A 10 1.94 -9.94 2.20
C PHE A 10 2.04 -11.17 3.10
N ARG A 11 1.52 -12.33 2.67
CA ARG A 11 1.71 -13.60 3.40
C ARG A 11 3.19 -13.99 3.48
N GLU A 12 3.93 -13.82 2.39
CA GLU A 12 5.37 -14.08 2.37
C GLU A 12 6.18 -13.04 3.17
N LEU A 13 5.71 -11.80 3.24
CA LEU A 13 6.30 -10.77 4.11
C LEU A 13 6.15 -11.14 5.59
N GLY A 14 4.96 -11.61 6.00
CA GLY A 14 4.68 -12.01 7.38
C GLY A 14 5.46 -13.23 7.87
N LYS A 15 6.10 -13.98 6.96
CA LYS A 15 7.02 -15.08 7.29
C LYS A 15 8.47 -14.63 7.51
N ALA A 16 8.82 -13.42 7.06
CA ALA A 16 10.15 -12.87 7.23
C ALA A 16 10.27 -12.16 8.59
N ASP A 17 11.48 -12.18 9.17
CA ASP A 17 11.76 -11.43 10.41
C ASP A 17 11.63 -9.92 10.15
N PRO A 18 10.78 -9.18 10.91
CA PRO A 18 10.53 -7.75 10.68
C PRO A 18 11.77 -6.86 10.67
N ASP A 19 12.83 -7.24 11.39
CA ASP A 19 14.07 -6.47 11.50
C ASP A 19 15.11 -6.87 10.44
N SER A 20 14.82 -7.89 9.65
CA SER A 20 15.73 -8.37 8.60
C SER A 20 15.76 -7.47 7.36
N GLU A 21 16.88 -7.51 6.64
CA GLU A 21 16.97 -6.91 5.30
C GLU A 21 15.98 -7.53 4.31
N GLU A 22 15.68 -8.82 4.45
CA GLU A 22 14.73 -9.50 3.58
C GLU A 22 13.32 -8.94 3.73
N PHE A 23 12.88 -8.67 4.96
CA PHE A 23 11.58 -8.04 5.20
C PHE A 23 11.50 -6.66 4.56
N ARG A 24 12.54 -5.83 4.71
CA ARG A 24 12.62 -4.52 4.05
C ARG A 24 12.51 -4.65 2.52
N ARG A 25 13.29 -5.54 1.91
CA ARG A 25 13.25 -5.77 0.45
C ARG A 25 11.89 -6.27 -0.05
N ARG A 26 11.26 -7.20 0.68
CA ARG A 26 9.93 -7.75 0.33
C ARG A 26 8.86 -6.68 0.44
N ARG A 27 8.91 -5.86 1.49
CA ARG A 27 7.99 -4.73 1.69
C ARG A 27 8.13 -3.71 0.56
N ASP A 28 9.36 -3.34 0.20
CA ASP A 28 9.60 -2.35 -0.86
C ASP A 28 9.05 -2.85 -2.21
N ARG A 29 9.19 -4.14 -2.50
CA ARG A 29 8.60 -4.76 -3.71
C ARG A 29 7.08 -4.75 -3.72
N ILE A 30 6.44 -4.91 -2.56
CA ILE A 30 4.97 -4.78 -2.44
C ILE A 30 4.55 -3.32 -2.70
N ILE A 31 5.30 -2.35 -2.16
CA ILE A 31 5.05 -0.93 -2.37
C ILE A 31 5.17 -0.60 -3.86
N GLU A 32 6.28 -0.94 -4.51
CA GLU A 32 6.50 -0.73 -5.95
C GLU A 32 5.39 -1.34 -6.80
N ARG A 33 4.94 -2.55 -6.44
CA ARG A 33 3.84 -3.23 -7.14
C ARG A 33 2.53 -2.47 -7.00
N CYS A 34 2.29 -1.81 -5.87
CA CYS A 34 1.07 -1.06 -5.57
C CYS A 34 1.14 0.42 -5.98
N LEU A 35 2.31 0.96 -6.33
CA LEU A 35 2.44 2.36 -6.76
C LEU A 35 1.54 2.71 -7.96
N PRO A 36 1.50 1.91 -9.05
CA PRO A 36 0.60 2.21 -10.17
C PRO A 36 -0.87 2.20 -9.75
N LEU A 37 -1.25 1.32 -8.80
CA LEU A 37 -2.61 1.29 -8.25
C LEU A 37 -2.92 2.56 -7.45
N ALA A 38 -1.98 3.05 -6.64
CA ALA A 38 -2.14 4.28 -5.89
C ALA A 38 -2.33 5.49 -6.81
N ASP A 39 -1.58 5.56 -7.92
CA ASP A 39 -1.78 6.58 -8.97
C ASP A 39 -3.14 6.43 -9.66
N HIS A 40 -3.58 5.21 -9.96
CA HIS A 40 -4.90 4.96 -10.56
C HIS A 40 -6.06 5.28 -9.60
N ILE A 41 -5.90 5.03 -8.30
CA ILE A 41 -6.85 5.40 -7.26
C ILE A 41 -6.84 6.93 -7.09
N ALA A 42 -5.69 7.57 -6.89
CA ALA A 42 -5.58 9.02 -6.74
C ALA A 42 -6.24 9.78 -7.90
N ARG A 43 -5.99 9.37 -9.15
CA ARG A 43 -6.65 9.94 -10.34
C ARG A 43 -8.16 9.70 -10.38
N ARG A 44 -8.65 8.59 -9.82
CA ARG A 44 -10.08 8.30 -9.70
C ARG A 44 -10.76 9.12 -8.59
N PHE A 45 -10.01 9.53 -7.57
CA PHE A 45 -10.50 10.35 -6.45
C PHE A 45 -10.28 11.86 -6.65
N GLU A 46 -9.41 12.30 -7.59
CA GLU A 46 -9.24 13.72 -7.98
C GLU A 46 -10.45 14.33 -8.72
N GLY A 47 -11.47 13.53 -9.07
CA GLY A 47 -12.62 13.97 -9.87
C GLY A 47 -13.94 14.19 -9.13
N ARG A 48 -13.96 14.16 -7.79
CA ARG A 48 -15.18 14.44 -7.00
C ARG A 48 -14.90 15.53 -5.98
N GLY A 49 -15.13 16.77 -6.39
CA GLY A 49 -14.91 17.95 -5.57
C GLY A 49 -15.81 18.05 -4.34
N GLU A 50 -15.60 17.21 -3.32
CA GLU A 50 -16.04 17.48 -1.95
C GLU A 50 -14.94 17.15 -0.92
N SER A 51 -14.57 18.22 -0.22
CA SER A 51 -13.72 18.44 0.96
C SER A 51 -12.54 17.52 1.26
N ARG A 52 -11.37 18.17 1.13
CA ARG A 52 -10.03 17.82 1.59
C ARG A 52 -9.86 17.78 3.13
N ASP A 53 -10.93 17.47 3.87
CA ASP A 53 -10.97 17.37 5.33
C ASP A 53 -11.84 16.17 5.69
N ASP A 54 -11.29 14.93 5.67
CA ASP A 54 -11.58 13.88 6.68
C ASP A 54 -10.90 12.50 6.44
N LEU A 55 -9.76 12.39 5.74
CA LEU A 55 -9.06 11.09 5.65
C LEU A 55 -7.59 11.12 6.07
N THR A 56 -7.22 12.07 6.91
CA THR A 56 -5.97 12.01 7.69
C THR A 56 -6.28 11.77 9.17
N GLN A 57 -6.97 10.67 9.47
CA GLN A 57 -7.01 10.13 10.84
C GLN A 57 -6.78 8.61 10.87
N VAL A 58 -5.78 8.13 10.12
CA VAL A 58 -5.22 6.77 10.35
C VAL A 58 -3.69 6.79 10.52
N ALA A 59 -3.03 7.95 10.47
CA ALA A 59 -1.58 8.06 10.66
C ALA A 59 -1.16 8.51 12.08
N ARG A 60 -2.07 8.61 13.05
CA ARG A 60 -1.76 9.12 14.41
C ARG A 60 -2.39 8.37 15.59
N VAL A 61 -3.04 7.23 15.37
CA VAL A 61 -3.58 6.45 16.49
C VAL A 61 -2.98 5.05 16.47
N GLY A 62 -1.94 4.88 17.29
CA GLY A 62 -1.50 3.58 17.83
C GLY A 62 -0.56 2.78 16.95
#